data_AF-A0A367CE37-F1
#
_entry.id   AF-A0A367CE37-F1
#
_cell.length_a   1.000
_cell.length_b   1.000
_cell.length_c   1.000
_cell.angle_alpha   90.00
_cell.angle_beta   90.00
_cell.angle_gamma   90.00
#
_symmetry.space_group_name_H-M   'P 1'
#
loop_
_entity.id
_entity.type
_entity.pdbx_description
1 polymer ?
#
loop_
_entity_poly.entity_id
_entity_poly.type
_entity_poly.pdbx_seq_one_letter_code
_entity_poly.pdbx_strand_id
1 'polypeptide(L)'
;MKKIYWFSLVGCILLLMSGCTTVGSSKEENQQSKTEQTQQKQQTTTIIIQEDGKQLSSKTVSFKTGDNLLTVLKENFAIEEEQGFITSIDGHKQDKQKQKYWTFTIDGKSATKGAKEIVLKKNQQIVFDLAKI
;
A
#
# COMPACT_ATOMS: atom_id res chain seq x y z
N MET A 1 30.08 1.18 13.55
CA MET A 1 29.64 2.36 14.33
C MET A 1 30.55 3.53 14.02
N LYS A 2 30.03 4.60 13.43
CA LYS A 2 30.66 5.94 13.36
C LYS A 2 29.57 6.91 12.92
N LYS A 3 28.83 7.42 13.91
CA LYS A 3 27.81 8.46 13.72
C LYS A 3 28.55 9.80 13.73
N ILE A 4 28.54 10.51 12.61
CA ILE A 4 29.02 11.88 12.53
C ILE A 4 27.81 12.76 12.84
N TYR A 5 27.85 13.44 13.98
CA TYR A 5 26.83 14.40 14.40
C TYR A 5 27.29 15.79 13.95
N TRP A 6 26.52 16.41 13.06
CA TRP A 6 26.77 17.79 12.64
C TRP A 6 26.16 18.74 13.68
N PHE A 7 27.04 19.45 14.37
CA PHE A 7 26.81 20.59 15.25
C PHE A 7 26.41 21.82 14.42
N SER A 8 25.20 22.38 14.60
CA SER A 8 24.90 23.77 14.20
C SER A 8 23.65 24.24 14.96
N LEU A 9 23.82 24.83 16.14
CA LEU A 9 23.93 26.29 16.39
C LEU A 9 22.58 27.03 16.29
N VAL A 10 21.91 27.09 17.44
CA VAL A 10 21.35 28.29 18.12
C VAL A 10 20.82 29.45 17.25
N GLY A 11 19.54 29.78 17.48
CA GLY A 11 18.90 31.06 17.13
C GLY A 11 17.41 31.01 17.46
N CYS A 12 17.02 31.10 18.73
CA CYS A 12 16.56 32.32 19.42
C CYS A 12 15.27 32.95 18.85
N ILE A 13 14.29 33.07 19.75
CA ILE A 13 13.31 34.16 19.94
C ILE A 13 11.84 33.91 19.55
N LEU A 14 11.08 33.91 20.65
CA LEU A 14 9.64 34.06 20.83
C LEU A 14 9.15 35.47 20.46
N LEU A 15 7.99 35.56 19.84
CA LEU A 15 7.04 36.69 19.86
C LEU A 15 5.62 36.07 19.88
N LEU A 16 4.94 35.99 21.03
CA LEU A 16 4.00 36.96 21.63
C LEU A 16 2.66 37.17 20.88
N MET A 17 1.60 36.68 21.54
CA MET A 17 0.30 37.33 21.84
C MET A 17 -0.44 38.16 20.77
N SER A 18 -1.66 37.73 20.46
CA SER A 18 -2.92 38.50 20.34
C SER A 18 -4.02 37.51 19.91
N GLY A 19 -5.27 37.48 20.35
CA GLY A 19 -6.09 38.34 21.20
C GLY A 19 -7.53 37.81 21.00
N CYS A 20 -8.30 37.69 22.08
CA CYS A 20 -9.66 37.17 22.09
C CYS A 20 -10.66 38.31 21.82
N THR A 21 -11.67 38.12 20.95
CA THR A 21 -12.93 38.91 21.02
C THR A 21 -14.15 38.20 20.39
N THR A 22 -15.21 38.12 21.21
CA THR A 22 -16.65 38.29 20.94
C THR A 22 -17.50 37.17 20.30
N VAL A 23 -18.32 36.54 21.16
CA VAL A 23 -19.80 36.45 21.16
C VAL A 23 -20.55 36.42 19.82
N GLY A 24 -21.43 35.41 19.68
CA GLY A 24 -22.57 35.49 18.76
C GLY A 24 -23.21 34.13 18.45
N SER A 25 -24.25 33.79 19.20
CA SER A 25 -25.20 32.73 18.87
C SER A 25 -25.88 33.01 17.52
N SER A 26 -26.13 31.98 16.70
CA SER A 26 -27.40 31.73 15.96
C SER A 26 -27.16 30.85 14.74
N LYS A 27 -27.99 29.83 14.65
CA LYS A 27 -28.22 28.90 13.56
C LYS A 27 -28.87 29.65 12.39
N GLU A 28 -28.36 29.51 11.18
CA GLU A 28 -29.15 29.62 9.96
C GLU A 28 -28.45 28.92 8.79
N GLU A 29 -29.23 28.10 8.10
CA GLU A 29 -28.87 27.32 6.92
C GLU A 29 -28.66 28.26 5.72
N ASN A 30 -27.60 28.02 4.94
CA ASN A 30 -27.67 28.32 3.52
C ASN A 30 -26.84 27.31 2.72
N GLN A 31 -27.50 26.77 1.71
CA GLN A 31 -27.01 25.79 0.78
C GLN A 31 -25.83 26.35 0.00
N GLN A 32 -24.70 25.67 0.08
CA GLN A 32 -23.63 25.81 -0.90
C GLN A 32 -23.38 24.44 -1.49
N SER A 33 -23.70 24.30 -2.78
CA SER A 33 -23.37 23.14 -3.62
C SER A 33 -21.97 22.64 -3.31
N LYS A 34 -21.90 21.57 -2.52
CA LYS A 34 -20.69 20.80 -2.35
C LYS A 34 -20.64 19.87 -3.54
N THR A 35 -19.84 20.22 -4.54
CA THR A 35 -19.27 19.20 -5.43
C THR A 35 -18.65 18.14 -4.52
N GLU A 36 -19.34 17.02 -4.37
CA GLU A 36 -18.83 15.84 -3.69
C GLU A 36 -17.67 15.30 -4.52
N GLN A 37 -16.49 15.90 -4.38
CA GLN A 37 -15.27 15.12 -4.52
C GLN A 37 -15.29 14.11 -3.38
N THR A 38 -15.87 12.95 -3.65
CA THR A 38 -15.75 11.76 -2.83
C THR A 38 -14.26 11.54 -2.62
N GLN A 39 -13.74 11.99 -1.47
CA GLN A 39 -12.40 11.64 -1.04
C GLN A 39 -12.41 10.13 -0.91
N GLN A 40 -11.91 9.44 -1.93
CA GLN A 40 -11.83 7.98 -1.90
C GLN A 40 -10.93 7.63 -0.73
N LYS A 41 -11.54 7.02 0.29
CA LYS A 41 -10.86 6.70 1.54
C LYS A 41 -9.75 5.72 1.22
N GLN A 42 -8.50 6.20 1.29
CA GLN A 42 -7.31 5.40 1.05
C GLN A 42 -7.30 4.24 2.07
N GLN A 43 -7.25 3.01 1.55
CA GLN A 43 -7.18 1.78 2.34
C GLN A 43 -5.75 1.25 2.29
N THR A 44 -5.39 0.39 3.24
CA THR A 44 -4.07 -0.24 3.28
C THR A 44 -4.18 -1.75 3.38
N THR A 45 -3.20 -2.44 2.80
CA THR A 45 -3.03 -3.90 2.88
C THR A 45 -1.54 -4.23 2.97
N THR A 46 -1.18 -5.38 3.50
CA THR A 46 0.22 -5.82 3.57
C THR A 46 0.48 -6.87 2.51
N ILE A 47 1.50 -6.63 1.68
CA ILE A 47 1.99 -7.57 0.67
C ILE A 47 3.36 -8.08 1.12
N ILE A 48 3.50 -9.40 1.18
CA ILE A 48 4.73 -10.11 1.52
C ILE A 48 5.17 -10.88 0.27
N ILE A 49 6.43 -10.70 -0.12
CA ILE A 49 7.07 -11.48 -1.18
C ILE A 49 8.02 -12.45 -0.52
N GLN A 50 7.89 -13.74 -0.83
CA GLN A 50 8.75 -14.79 -0.32
C GLN A 50 9.15 -15.76 -1.42
N GLU A 51 10.24 -16.49 -1.18
CA GLU A 51 10.71 -17.58 -2.04
C GLU A 51 10.99 -18.79 -1.15
N ASP A 52 10.40 -19.94 -1.51
CA ASP A 52 10.44 -21.19 -0.74
C ASP A 52 10.10 -20.96 0.75
N GLY A 53 9.08 -20.13 1.02
CA GLY A 53 8.64 -19.78 2.37
C GLY A 53 9.55 -18.80 3.14
N LYS A 54 10.66 -18.34 2.54
CA LYS A 54 11.54 -17.34 3.14
C LYS A 54 11.17 -15.95 2.66
N GLN A 55 10.78 -15.07 3.59
CA GLN A 55 10.45 -13.68 3.28
C GLN A 55 11.63 -12.95 2.63
N LEU A 56 11.38 -12.39 1.45
CA LEU A 56 12.27 -11.52 0.70
C LEU A 56 11.98 -10.05 1.02
N SER A 57 10.70 -9.68 1.03
CA SER A 57 10.26 -8.31 1.34
C SER A 57 8.84 -8.30 1.94
N SER A 58 8.52 -7.22 2.64
CA SER A 58 7.19 -6.93 3.16
C SER A 58 6.92 -5.44 3.03
N LYS A 59 5.77 -5.09 2.47
CA LYS A 59 5.38 -3.70 2.22
C LYS A 59 3.90 -3.51 2.56
N THR A 60 3.59 -2.50 3.35
CA THR A 60 2.22 -2.00 3.48
C THR A 60 1.95 -1.03 2.34
N VAL A 61 0.99 -1.37 1.49
CA VAL A 61 0.63 -0.59 0.30
C VAL A 61 -0.71 0.09 0.51
N SER A 62 -0.86 1.28 -0.06
CA SER A 62 -2.13 2.01 -0.08
C SER A 62 -2.87 1.76 -1.39
N PHE A 63 -4.20 1.72 -1.34
CA PHE A 63 -5.05 1.50 -2.51
C PHE A 63 -6.41 2.19 -2.35
N LYS A 64 -7.12 2.38 -3.45
CA LYS A 64 -8.49 2.93 -3.48
C LYS A 64 -9.51 1.81 -3.44
N THR A 65 -10.66 2.07 -2.85
CA THR A 65 -11.78 1.11 -2.84
C THR A 65 -12.12 0.68 -4.26
N GLY A 66 -12.08 -0.63 -4.53
CA GLY A 66 -12.37 -1.21 -5.84
C GLY A 66 -11.13 -1.55 -6.66
N ASP A 67 -9.93 -1.14 -6.25
CA ASP A 67 -8.69 -1.54 -6.91
C ASP A 67 -8.49 -3.06 -6.81
N ASN A 68 -8.01 -3.65 -7.91
CA ASN A 68 -7.64 -5.07 -7.93
C ASN A 68 -6.18 -5.27 -7.53
N LEU A 69 -5.86 -6.47 -7.03
CA LEU A 69 -4.55 -6.82 -6.52
C LEU A 69 -3.45 -6.65 -7.57
N LEU A 70 -3.68 -7.03 -8.83
CA LEU A 70 -2.67 -6.88 -9.89
C LEU A 70 -2.32 -5.40 -10.14
N THR A 71 -3.31 -4.50 -10.16
CA THR A 71 -3.07 -3.06 -10.31
C THR A 71 -2.19 -2.55 -9.18
N VAL A 72 -2.55 -2.83 -7.92
CA VAL A 72 -1.78 -2.38 -6.76
C VAL A 72 -0.38 -3.01 -6.72
N LEU A 73 -0.25 -4.25 -7.18
CA LEU A 73 1.04 -4.92 -7.28
C LEU A 73 1.96 -4.19 -8.27
N LYS A 74 1.47 -3.84 -9.47
CA LYS A 74 2.24 -3.11 -10.49
C LYS A 74 2.67 -1.71 -10.07
N GLU A 75 1.88 -1.06 -9.22
CA GLU A 75 2.22 0.27 -8.69
C GLU A 75 3.35 0.22 -7.64
N ASN A 76 3.56 -0.93 -7.02
CA ASN A 76 4.44 -1.06 -5.85
C ASN A 76 5.65 -1.98 -6.04
N PHE A 77 5.65 -2.79 -7.10
CA PHE A 77 6.65 -3.82 -7.40
C PHE A 77 6.91 -3.87 -8.91
N ALA A 78 8.11 -4.31 -9.31
CA ALA A 78 8.40 -4.57 -10.71
C ALA A 78 7.83 -5.94 -11.11
N ILE A 79 6.78 -5.93 -11.92
CA ILE A 79 6.04 -7.13 -12.31
C ILE A 79 6.24 -7.45 -13.80
N GLU A 80 6.55 -8.70 -14.10
CA GLU A 80 6.42 -9.26 -15.46
C GLU A 80 5.25 -10.24 -15.49
N GLU A 81 4.50 -10.24 -16.60
CA GLU A 81 3.38 -11.13 -16.82
C GLU A 81 3.50 -11.86 -18.16
N GLU A 82 3.02 -13.09 -18.20
CA GLU A 82 2.86 -13.87 -19.42
C GLU A 82 1.46 -14.51 -19.39
N GLN A 83 0.65 -14.26 -20.42
CA GLN A 83 -0.70 -14.85 -20.56
C GLN A 83 -1.62 -14.63 -19.34
N GLY A 84 -1.47 -13.50 -18.63
CA GLY A 84 -2.27 -13.17 -17.45
C GLY A 84 -1.77 -13.79 -16.14
N PHE A 85 -0.62 -14.47 -16.15
CA PHE A 85 0.06 -14.96 -14.96
C PHE A 85 1.28 -14.10 -14.64
N ILE A 86 1.51 -13.85 -13.36
CA ILE A 86 2.72 -13.17 -12.88
C ILE A 86 3.90 -14.13 -13.02
N THR A 87 4.90 -13.76 -13.82
CA THR A 87 6.11 -14.55 -14.07
C THR A 87 7.33 -14.01 -13.34
N SER A 88 7.30 -12.75 -12.89
CA SER A 88 8.37 -12.13 -12.12
C SER A 88 7.81 -11.11 -11.12
N ILE A 89 8.40 -11.06 -9.92
CA ILE A 89 8.21 -9.99 -8.95
C ILE A 89 9.58 -9.50 -8.49
N ASP A 90 9.87 -8.21 -8.67
CA ASP A 90 11.15 -7.57 -8.30
C ASP A 90 12.39 -8.33 -8.83
N GLY A 91 12.27 -8.92 -10.02
CA GLY A 91 13.35 -9.67 -10.67
C GLY A 91 13.44 -11.15 -10.28
N HIS A 92 12.64 -11.63 -9.32
CA HIS A 92 12.53 -13.05 -8.98
C HIS A 92 11.60 -13.75 -9.97
N LYS A 93 12.19 -14.47 -10.94
CA LYS A 93 11.48 -15.12 -12.05
C LYS A 93 11.09 -16.57 -11.74
N GLN A 94 9.97 -16.98 -12.30
CA GLN A 94 9.58 -18.39 -12.35
C GLN A 94 10.63 -19.24 -13.08
N ASP A 95 10.69 -20.52 -12.71
CA ASP A 95 11.52 -21.52 -13.38
C ASP A 95 10.65 -22.73 -13.74
N LYS A 96 10.18 -22.75 -15.00
CA LYS A 96 9.32 -23.82 -15.53
C LYS A 96 10.02 -25.18 -15.49
N GLN A 97 11.34 -25.24 -15.66
CA GLN A 97 12.12 -26.49 -15.63
C GLN A 97 12.20 -27.06 -14.20
N LYS A 98 12.29 -26.19 -13.20
CA LYS A 98 12.28 -26.58 -11.78
C LYS A 98 10.89 -26.63 -11.14
N GLN A 99 9.84 -26.39 -11.93
CA GLN A 99 8.46 -26.28 -11.49
C GLN A 99 8.25 -25.22 -10.40
N LYS A 100 9.04 -24.13 -10.42
CA LYS A 100 8.89 -23.00 -9.50
C LYS A 100 7.97 -21.95 -10.10
N TYR A 101 6.85 -21.68 -9.42
CA TYR A 101 5.83 -20.74 -9.87
C TYR A 101 5.43 -19.77 -8.76
N TRP A 102 4.89 -18.63 -9.18
CA TRP A 102 4.28 -17.67 -8.26
C TRP A 102 2.87 -18.14 -7.91
N THR A 103 2.64 -18.34 -6.62
CA THR A 103 1.31 -18.51 -6.04
C THR A 103 1.08 -17.43 -5.00
N PHE A 104 -0.17 -17.27 -4.56
CA PHE A 104 -0.43 -16.34 -3.47
C PHE A 104 -1.59 -16.78 -2.57
N THR A 105 -1.52 -16.31 -1.34
CA THR A 105 -2.57 -16.46 -0.34
C THR A 105 -3.12 -15.10 0.06
N ILE A 106 -4.38 -15.08 0.49
CA ILE A 106 -5.04 -13.92 1.08
C ILE A 106 -5.51 -14.35 2.47
N ASP A 107 -5.02 -13.69 3.51
CA ASP A 107 -5.32 -13.97 4.91
C ASP A 107 -5.12 -15.46 5.25
N GLY A 108 -4.02 -16.03 4.75
CA GLY A 108 -3.63 -17.43 4.96
C GLY A 108 -4.39 -18.45 4.11
N LYS A 109 -5.30 -18.02 3.22
CA LYS A 109 -6.05 -18.93 2.33
C LYS A 109 -5.54 -18.82 0.90
N SER A 110 -5.28 -19.95 0.26
CA SER A 110 -4.86 -19.99 -1.15
C SER A 110 -5.90 -19.32 -2.05
N ALA A 111 -5.43 -18.47 -2.97
CA ALA A 111 -6.30 -17.82 -3.92
C ALA A 111 -6.81 -18.82 -4.97
N THR A 112 -8.09 -18.71 -5.31
CA THR A 112 -8.74 -19.52 -6.37
C THR A 112 -8.94 -18.73 -7.67
N LYS A 113 -8.56 -17.45 -7.68
CA LYS A 113 -8.67 -16.53 -8.82
C LYS A 113 -7.33 -15.83 -9.07
N GLY A 114 -7.12 -15.34 -10.29
CA GLY A 114 -5.93 -14.57 -10.63
C GLY A 114 -5.90 -13.21 -9.92
N ALA A 115 -4.71 -12.63 -9.73
CA ALA A 115 -4.54 -11.35 -9.05
C ALA A 115 -5.37 -10.20 -9.68
N LYS A 116 -5.63 -10.26 -10.99
CA LYS A 116 -6.48 -9.28 -11.70
C LYS A 116 -7.96 -9.33 -11.25
N GLU A 117 -8.43 -10.48 -10.78
CA GLU A 117 -9.82 -10.71 -10.39
C GLU A 117 -10.07 -10.51 -8.88
N ILE A 118 -9.00 -10.32 -8.11
CA ILE A 118 -9.08 -10.08 -6.68
C ILE A 118 -9.26 -8.58 -6.44
N VAL A 119 -10.46 -8.18 -6.00
CA VAL A 119 -10.69 -6.84 -5.45
C VAL A 119 -10.14 -6.79 -4.02
N LEU A 120 -9.27 -5.83 -3.75
CA LEU A 120 -8.63 -5.68 -2.45
C LEU A 120 -9.60 -5.22 -1.36
N LYS A 121 -9.36 -5.71 -0.15
CA LYS A 121 -10.03 -5.26 1.07
C LYS A 121 -8.99 -4.72 2.05
N LYS A 122 -9.45 -3.79 2.89
CA LYS A 122 -8.61 -3.16 3.90
C LYS A 122 -8.08 -4.21 4.90
N ASN A 123 -6.86 -4.02 5.37
CA ASN A 123 -6.18 -4.81 6.40
C ASN A 123 -5.97 -6.29 6.04
N GLN A 124 -5.89 -6.63 4.76
CA GLN A 124 -5.52 -7.98 4.35
C GLN A 124 -4.02 -8.21 4.49
N GLN A 125 -3.65 -9.47 4.63
CA GLN A 125 -2.29 -9.95 4.42
C GLN A 125 -2.27 -10.82 3.17
N ILE A 126 -1.46 -10.41 2.20
CA ILE A 126 -1.31 -11.11 0.93
C ILE A 126 0.13 -11.58 0.84
N VAL A 127 0.32 -12.89 0.67
CA VAL A 127 1.65 -13.49 0.58
C VAL A 127 1.80 -14.07 -0.81
N PHE A 128 2.73 -13.51 -1.59
CA PHE A 128 3.19 -14.11 -2.85
C PHE A 128 4.40 -14.99 -2.56
N ASP A 129 4.33 -16.24 -2.98
CA ASP A 129 5.40 -17.23 -2.79
C ASP A 129 5.86 -17.78 -4.13
N LEU A 130 7.16 -17.65 -4.40
CA LEU A 130 7.83 -18.35 -5.48
C LEU A 130 8.32 -19.68 -4.94
N ALA A 131 7.58 -20.74 -5.22
CA ALA A 131 7.86 -22.05 -4.68
C ALA A 131 7.61 -23.14 -5.72
N LYS A 132 8.19 -24.31 -5.47
CA LYS A 132 7.92 -25.50 -6.27
C LYS A 132 6.49 -25.98 -6.04
N ILE A 133 5.77 -26.28 -7.12
CA ILE A 133 4.43 -26.91 -7.10
C ILE A 133 4.47 -28.35 -7.62
#